data_AF-A0A1Q6L4V7-F1
#
_entry.id   AF-A0A1Q6L4V7-F1
#
_cell.length_a   1.000
_cell.length_b   1.000
_cell.length_c   1.000
_cell.angle_alpha   90.00
_cell.angle_beta   90.00
_cell.angle_gamma   90.00
#
_symmetry.space_group_name_H-M   'P 1'
#
loop_
_entity.id
_entity.type
_entity.pdbx_description
1 polymer ?
#
loop_
_entity_poly.entity_id
_entity_poly.type
_entity_poly.pdbx_seq_one_letter_code
_entity_poly.pdbx_strand_id
1 'polypeptide(L)'
;MESTSLVKRNLLNPDEIIRMNNDEQIVIIRGQKPFKCKKLRYWEYRLGKDINQISIENYKPKTTYKLVSIEEKEEIQKLPTFEEFLKGRRKAN
;
A
#
# COMPACT_ATOMS: atom_id res chain seq x y z
N MET A 1 -11.93 23.95 36.56
CA MET A 1 -10.53 24.11 36.99
C MET A 1 -9.78 22.89 36.47
N GLU A 2 -9.28 22.95 35.23
CA GLU A 2 -8.47 21.86 34.70
C GLU A 2 -7.07 21.97 35.29
N SER A 3 -6.67 20.98 36.10
CA SER A 3 -5.36 20.93 36.71
C SER A 3 -4.30 20.65 35.62
N THR A 4 -3.65 21.70 35.12
CA THR A 4 -2.47 21.61 34.25
C THR A 4 -1.24 21.24 35.08
N SER A 5 -1.25 20.05 35.69
CA SER A 5 -0.07 19.50 36.34
C SER A 5 0.95 19.12 35.25
N LEU A 6 2.01 19.93 35.10
CA LEU A 6 3.15 19.78 34.17
C LEU A 6 4.06 18.57 34.48
N VAL A 7 3.49 17.52 35.07
CA VAL A 7 4.23 16.32 35.45
C VAL A 7 4.21 15.35 34.28
N LYS A 8 5.40 15.05 33.74
CA LYS A 8 5.59 14.00 32.76
C LYS A 8 5.21 12.66 33.41
N ARG A 9 4.05 12.12 33.05
CA ARG A 9 3.64 10.77 33.43
C ARG A 9 4.07 9.78 32.35
N ASN A 10 4.40 8.57 32.78
CA ASN A 10 4.56 7.46 31.85
C ASN A 10 3.23 7.19 31.15
N LEU A 11 3.30 6.71 29.91
CA LEU A 11 2.10 6.31 29.17
C LEU A 11 1.39 5.16 29.90
N LEU A 12 2.18 4.19 30.38
CA LEU A 12 1.76 3.07 31.21
C LEU A 12 2.86 2.71 32.19
N ASN A 13 2.44 2.26 33.37
CA ASN A 13 3.32 1.65 34.35
C ASN A 13 3.39 0.12 34.14
N PRO A 14 4.47 -0.55 34.58
CA PRO A 14 4.62 -2.01 34.40
C PRO A 14 3.47 -2.83 34.99
N ASP A 15 2.90 -2.39 36.10
CA ASP A 15 1.76 -3.02 36.76
C ASP A 15 0.46 -2.88 35.95
N GLU A 16 0.26 -1.75 35.28
CA GLU A 16 -0.85 -1.54 34.34
C GLU A 16 -0.71 -2.44 33.10
N ILE A 17 0.52 -2.67 32.63
CA ILE A 17 0.80 -3.58 31.53
C ILE A 17 0.48 -5.04 31.94
N ILE A 18 0.89 -5.45 33.14
CA ILE A 18 0.63 -6.81 33.65
C ILE A 18 -0.86 -7.07 33.86
N ARG A 19 -1.62 -6.04 34.27
CA ARG A 19 -3.09 -6.14 34.46
C ARG A 19 -3.88 -6.09 33.15
N MET A 20 -3.24 -5.85 32.00
CA MET A 20 -3.92 -5.78 30.72
C MET A 20 -4.45 -7.15 30.30
N ASN A 21 -5.66 -7.18 29.75
CA ASN A 21 -6.24 -8.43 29.24
C ASN A 21 -5.44 -8.94 28.03
N ASN A 22 -5.29 -10.27 27.93
CA ASN A 22 -4.58 -10.89 26.81
C ASN A 22 -5.20 -10.61 25.44
N ASP A 23 -6.50 -10.31 25.39
CA ASP A 23 -7.23 -9.96 24.17
C ASP A 23 -7.13 -8.46 23.83
N GLU A 24 -6.47 -7.65 24.65
CA GLU A 24 -6.26 -6.22 24.39
C GLU A 24 -4.83 -5.97 23.89
N GLN A 25 -4.66 -4.92 23.10
CA GLN A 25 -3.35 -4.48 22.62
C GLN A 25 -3.31 -2.96 22.47
N ILE A 26 -2.10 -2.41 22.46
CA ILE A 26 -1.84 -1.01 22.18
C ILE A 26 -1.10 -0.93 20.86
N VAL A 27 -1.65 -0.13 19.95
CA VAL A 27 -1.10 0.05 18.62
C VAL A 27 -0.52 1.44 18.51
N ILE A 28 0.74 1.50 18.07
CA ILE A 28 1.47 2.73 17.83
C ILE A 28 1.87 2.74 16.37
N ILE A 29 1.14 3.52 15.56
CA ILE A 29 1.45 3.74 14.15
C ILE A 29 2.13 5.09 14.03
N ARG A 30 3.22 5.15 13.24
CA ARG A 30 3.96 6.39 13.02
C ARG A 30 3.03 7.48 12.46
N GLY A 31 3.05 8.64 13.11
CA GLY A 31 2.22 9.79 12.71
C GLY A 31 0.77 9.74 13.23
N GLN A 32 0.39 8.70 13.96
CA GLN A 32 -0.93 8.57 14.58
C GLN A 32 -0.83 8.61 16.11
N LYS A 33 -1.91 9.05 16.75
CA LYS A 33 -2.02 8.94 18.21
C LYS A 33 -2.10 7.45 18.58
N PRO A 34 -1.37 7.00 19.61
CA PRO A 34 -1.52 5.65 20.13
C PRO A 34 -2.98 5.35 20.49
N PHE A 35 -3.44 4.13 20.22
CA PHE A 35 -4.78 3.72 20.56
C PHE A 35 -4.80 2.29 21.10
N LYS A 36 -5.79 2.03 21.96
CA LYS A 36 -6.08 0.70 22.51
C LYS A 36 -7.09 -0.01 21.60
N CYS A 37 -6.83 -1.26 21.25
CA CYS A 37 -7.76 -2.07 20.47
C CYS A 37 -7.79 -3.52 20.94
N LYS A 38 -8.79 -4.26 20.48
CA LYS A 38 -8.95 -5.68 20.77
C LYS A 38 -8.26 -6.52 19.70
N LYS A 39 -7.56 -7.57 20.11
CA LYS A 39 -7.00 -8.59 19.21
C LYS A 39 -8.15 -9.28 18.49
N LEU A 40 -8.08 -9.28 17.17
CA LEU A 40 -9.09 -9.88 16.32
C LEU A 40 -8.70 -11.33 16.04
N ARG A 41 -9.56 -12.28 16.41
CA ARG A 41 -9.39 -13.68 16.03
C ARG A 41 -10.07 -13.93 14.70
N TYR A 42 -9.32 -14.32 13.67
CA TYR A 42 -9.82 -14.36 12.31
C TYR A 42 -11.04 -15.28 12.16
N TRP A 43 -11.09 -16.40 12.87
CA TRP A 43 -12.20 -17.36 12.83
C TRP A 43 -13.51 -16.86 13.46
N GLU A 44 -13.48 -15.80 14.27
CA GLU A 44 -14.69 -15.22 14.88
C GLU A 44 -15.46 -14.30 13.91
N TYR A 45 -14.85 -13.93 12.78
CA TYR A 45 -15.39 -12.93 11.87
C TYR A 45 -15.73 -13.54 10.52
N ARG A 46 -16.79 -13.01 9.90
CA ARG A 46 -17.27 -13.47 8.58
C ARG A 46 -16.17 -13.40 7.50
N LEU A 47 -15.34 -12.35 7.52
CA LEU A 47 -14.25 -12.17 6.56
C LEU A 47 -13.13 -13.21 6.72
N GLY A 48 -12.96 -13.79 7.91
CA GLY A 48 -11.93 -14.79 8.15
C GLY A 48 -12.29 -16.18 7.66
N LYS A 49 -13.54 -16.40 7.20
CA LYS A 49 -13.97 -17.70 6.64
C LYS A 49 -13.21 -18.08 5.37
N ASP A 50 -12.75 -17.08 4.62
CA ASP A 50 -12.04 -17.29 3.35
C ASP A 50 -10.52 -17.46 3.55
N ILE A 51 -10.04 -17.40 4.80
CA ILE A 51 -8.62 -17.55 5.12
C ILE A 51 -8.29 -19.03 5.21
N ASN A 52 -7.45 -19.49 4.29
CA ASN A 52 -6.94 -20.86 4.28
C ASN A 52 -5.50 -20.90 4.80
N GLN A 53 -5.20 -21.87 5.64
CA GLN A 53 -3.83 -22.14 6.07
C GLN A 53 -3.06 -22.77 4.90
N ILE A 54 -1.96 -22.14 4.52
CA ILE A 54 -1.07 -22.60 3.45
C ILE A 54 0.36 -22.61 3.96
N SER A 55 1.18 -23.55 3.48
CA SER A 55 2.62 -23.49 3.72
C SER A 55 3.23 -22.32 2.94
N ILE A 56 4.33 -21.78 3.45
CA ILE A 56 5.02 -20.65 2.81
C ILE A 56 5.54 -21.02 1.42
N GLU A 57 5.97 -22.27 1.22
CA GLU A 57 6.47 -22.82 -0.05
C GLU A 57 5.39 -22.81 -1.14
N ASN A 58 4.13 -23.04 -0.76
CA ASN A 58 3.01 -23.09 -1.67
C ASN A 58 2.39 -21.70 -1.94
N TYR A 59 2.79 -20.66 -1.20
CA TYR A 59 2.25 -19.33 -1.36
C TYR A 59 2.82 -18.65 -2.62
N LYS A 60 1.94 -18.36 -3.59
CA LYS A 60 2.25 -17.54 -4.76
C LYS A 60 1.71 -16.12 -4.55
N PRO A 61 2.57 -15.10 -4.39
CA PRO A 61 2.09 -13.73 -4.19
C PRO A 61 1.33 -13.24 -5.43
N LYS A 62 0.20 -12.56 -5.19
CA LYS A 62 -0.63 -11.97 -6.26
C LYS A 62 0.07 -10.79 -6.96
N THR A 63 1.03 -10.17 -6.28
CA THR A 63 1.72 -8.95 -6.74
C THR A 63 2.91 -9.25 -7.65
N THR A 64 3.10 -10.48 -8.12
CA THR A 64 4.16 -10.77 -9.10
C THR A 64 3.80 -10.14 -10.44
N TYR A 65 4.27 -8.93 -10.67
CA TYR A 65 4.17 -8.28 -11.97
C TYR A 65 5.03 -9.06 -12.97
N LYS A 66 4.42 -9.49 -14.07
CA LYS A 66 5.17 -9.97 -15.23
C LYS A 66 5.84 -8.75 -15.84
N LEU A 67 7.14 -8.61 -15.63
CA LEU A 67 7.94 -7.62 -16.32
C LEU A 67 7.92 -7.97 -17.82
N VAL A 68 7.20 -7.18 -18.60
CA VAL A 68 7.23 -7.28 -20.07
C VAL A 68 8.35 -6.37 -20.54
N SER A 69 9.25 -6.90 -21.36
CA SER A 69 10.22 -6.07 -22.07
C SER A 69 9.46 -5.06 -22.91
N ILE A 70 9.72 -3.78 -22.68
CA ILE A 70 9.20 -2.72 -23.55
C ILE A 70 9.95 -2.89 -24.86
N GLU A 71 9.32 -3.55 -25.83
CA GLU A 71 9.76 -3.48 -27.21
C GLU A 71 9.48 -2.05 -27.67
N GLU A 72 10.53 -1.23 -27.73
CA GLU A 72 10.48 0.01 -28.48
C GLU A 72 10.18 -0.37 -29.93
N LYS A 73 8.89 -0.40 -30.28
CA LYS A 73 8.49 -0.37 -31.67
C LYS A 73 8.95 0.99 -32.18
N GLU A 74 10.15 1.01 -32.75
CA GLU A 74 10.63 2.06 -33.62
C GLU A 74 9.75 2.06 -34.89
N GLU A 75 8.47 2.40 -34.74
CA GLU A 75 7.71 2.98 -35.84
C GLU A 75 8.27 4.38 -36.04
N ILE A 76 9.45 4.45 -36.66
CA ILE A 76 9.99 5.69 -37.21
C ILE A 76 9.01 6.07 -38.31
N GLN A 77 7.96 6.82 -37.96
CA GLN A 77 7.17 7.57 -38.93
C GLN A 77 8.12 8.59 -39.53
N LYS A 78 8.80 8.19 -40.60
CA LYS A 78 9.67 9.10 -41.35
C LYS A 78 8.75 10.20 -41.88
N LEU A 79 8.94 11.40 -41.35
CA LEU A 79 8.30 12.61 -41.88
C LEU A 79 8.58 12.68 -43.40
N PRO A 80 7.59 13.08 -44.21
CA PRO A 80 7.77 13.18 -45.64
C PRO A 80 8.92 14.13 -45.98
N THR A 81 9.64 13.81 -47.04
CA THR A 81 10.80 14.61 -47.45
C THR A 81 10.31 15.98 -47.96
N PHE A 82 11.13 17.03 -47.83
CA PHE A 82 10.79 18.39 -48.27
C PHE A 82 10.33 18.45 -49.75
N GLU A 83 10.89 17.60 -50.61
CA GLU A 83 10.50 17.47 -52.01
C GLU A 83 9.07 16.92 -52.18
N GLU A 84 8.69 15.90 -51.40
CA GLU A 84 7.35 15.32 -51.40
C GLU A 84 6.31 16.33 -50.90
N PHE A 85 6.69 17.14 -49.91
CA PHE A 85 5.87 18.24 -49.41
C PHE A 85 5.62 19.32 -50.49
N LEU A 86 6.65 19.70 -51.26
CA LEU A 86 6.52 20.69 -52.33
C LEU A 86 5.73 20.18 -53.54
N LYS A 87 5.75 18.86 -53.81
CA LYS A 87 4.99 18.23 -54.91
C LYS A 87 3.48 18.41 -54.74
N GLY A 88 2.98 18.42 -53.51
CA GLY A 88 1.56 18.67 -53.19
C GLY A 88 1.10 20.11 -53.53
N ARG A 89 2.00 21.10 -53.42
CA ARG A 89 1.69 22.51 -53.75
C ARG A 89 1.71 22.83 -55.24
N ARG A 90 2.46 22.08 -56.06
CA ARG A 90 2.59 22.33 -57.50
C ARG A 90 1.45 21.76 -58.36
N LYS A 91 0.61 20.86 -57.81
CA LYS A 91 -0.55 20.28 -58.51
C LYS A 91 -1.82 21.15 -58.47
N ALA A 92 -1.79 22.27 -57.76
CA ALA A 92 -2.88 23.24 -57.70
C ALA A 92 -2.49 24.52 -58.45
N ASN A 93 -2.38 24.42 -59.77
CA ASN A 93 -2.48 25.51 -60.76
C ASN A 93 -2.82 24.88 -62.12
#